data_AF-A0A968ELV9-F1
#
_entry.id   AF-A0A968ELV9-F1
#
_cell.length_a   1.000
_cell.length_b   1.000
_cell.length_c   1.000
_cell.angle_alpha   90.00
_cell.angle_beta   90.00
_cell.angle_gamma   90.00
#
_symmetry.space_group_name_H-M   'P 1'
#
loop_
_entity.id
_entity.type
_entity.pdbx_description
1 polymer ?
#
loop_
_entity_poly.entity_id
_entity_poly.type
_entity_poly.pdbx_seq_one_letter_code
_entity_poly.pdbx_strand_id
1 'polypeptide(L)' 'MPTYISLYNWTEQGIANLEESPDRIDAALELLEELGGTLVGFYMTMGEYDLATVAE' A
#
# COMPACT_ATOMS: atom_id res chain seq x y z
N MET A 1 6.30 17.87 -3.45
CA MET A 1 6.23 17.35 -2.07
C MET A 1 7.35 16.33 -1.90
N PRO A 2 7.80 15.98 -0.68
CA PRO A 2 8.78 14.91 -0.51
C PRO A 2 8.17 13.56 -0.93
N THR A 3 8.88 12.79 -1.74
CA THR A 3 8.47 11.44 -2.13
C THR A 3 8.92 10.44 -1.07
N TYR A 4 8.02 9.56 -0.65
CA TYR A 4 8.30 8.49 0.32
C TYR A 4 8.14 7.12 -0.31
N ILE A 5 8.99 6.19 0.11
CA ILE A 5 8.86 4.77 -0.19
C ILE A 5 8.51 4.05 1.10
N SER A 6 7.40 3.31 1.10
CA SER A 6 6.97 2.49 2.23
C SER A 6 7.09 1.02 1.87
N LEU A 7 7.61 0.21 2.80
CA LEU A 7 7.81 -1.24 2.63
C LEU A 7 6.91 -1.96 3.63
N TYR A 8 6.19 -2.99 3.16
CA TYR A 8 5.17 -3.67 3.94
C TYR A 8 5.41 -5.18 3.97
N ASN A 9 5.06 -5.77 5.10
CA ASN A 9 4.90 -7.19 5.28
C ASN A 9 3.44 -7.49 5.61
N TRP A 10 2.90 -8.57 5.06
CA TRP A 10 1.58 -9.06 5.41
C TRP A 10 1.55 -9.47 6.86
N THR A 11 0.44 -9.14 7.51
CA THR A 11 0.05 -9.82 8.74
C THR A 11 -0.60 -11.15 8.39
N GLU A 12 -0.68 -12.07 9.36
CA GLU A 12 -1.38 -13.36 9.18
C GLU A 12 -2.83 -13.18 8.71
N GLN A 13 -3.54 -12.17 9.24
CA GLN A 13 -4.88 -11.82 8.79
C GLN A 13 -4.87 -11.20 7.39
N GLY A 14 -3.87 -10.36 7.10
CA GLY A 14 -3.76 -9.65 5.83
C GLY A 14 -3.60 -10.59 4.64
N ILE A 15 -2.84 -11.67 4.82
CA ILE A 15 -2.66 -12.72 3.80
C ILE A 15 -3.83 -13.70 3.76
N ALA A 16 -4.45 -14.03 4.89
CA ALA A 16 -5.63 -14.90 4.93
C ALA A 16 -6.81 -14.31 4.17
N ASN A 17 -6.97 -12.98 4.20
CA ASN A 17 -8.04 -12.24 3.52
C ASN A 17 -7.51 -11.48 2.30
N LEU A 18 -6.59 -12.09 1.53
CA LEU A 18 -5.99 -11.45 0.36
C LEU A 18 -7.04 -11.10 -0.71
N GLU A 19 -8.11 -11.88 -0.84
CA GLU A 19 -9.20 -11.62 -1.79
C GLU A 19 -9.93 -10.30 -1.50
N GLU A 20 -9.94 -9.86 -0.24
CA GLU A 20 -10.50 -8.58 0.22
C GLU A 20 -9.45 -7.43 0.15
N SER A 21 -8.28 -7.67 -0.44
CA SER A 21 -7.24 -6.63 -0.58
C SER A 21 -7.62 -5.44 -1.47
N PRO A 22 -8.42 -5.58 -2.55
CA PRO A 22 -8.78 -4.43 -3.40
C PRO A 22 -9.47 -3.32 -2.61
N ASP A 23 -10.48 -3.68 -1.81
CA ASP A 23 -11.24 -2.71 -1.00
C ASP A 23 -10.34 -1.98 0.02
N ARG A 24 -9.31 -2.66 0.54
CA ARG A 24 -8.32 -2.07 1.47
C ARG A 24 -7.40 -1.09 0.75
N ILE A 25 -7.04 -1.37 -0.49
CA ILE A 25 -6.22 -0.46 -1.31
C ILE A 25 -7.01 0.79 -1.65
N ASP A 26 -8.28 0.65 -2.04
CA ASP A 26 -9.16 1.77 -2.34
C ASP A 26 -9.35 2.69 -1.13
N ALA A 27 -9.62 2.11 0.06
CA ALA A 27 -9.71 2.89 1.29
C ALA A 27 -8.38 3.60 1.66
N ALA A 28 -7.23 2.98 1.39
CA ALA A 28 -5.92 3.59 1.62
C ALA A 28 -5.64 4.73 0.64
N LEU A 29 -6.09 4.62 -0.61
CA LEU A 29 -6.01 5.66 -1.63
C LEU A 29 -6.88 6.86 -1.27
N GLU A 30 -8.14 6.64 -0.90
CA GLU A 30 -9.05 7.71 -0.46
C GLU A 30 -8.46 8.48 0.73
N LEU A 31 -7.96 7.77 1.74
CA LEU A 31 -7.30 8.39 2.89
C LEU A 31 -6.06 9.20 2.48
N LEU A 32 -5.24 8.68 1.57
CA LEU A 32 -4.05 9.39 1.09
C LEU A 32 -4.44 10.68 0.37
N GLU A 33 -5.49 10.66 -0.45
CA GLU A 33 -6.02 11.84 -1.14
C GLU A 33 -6.61 12.85 -0.16
N GLU A 34 -7.37 12.41 0.86
CA GLU A 34 -7.90 13.29 1.92
C GLU A 34 -6.81 14.02 2.69
N LEU A 35 -5.65 13.38 2.85
CA LEU A 35 -4.46 13.97 3.48
C LEU A 35 -3.66 14.87 2.53
N GLY A 36 -4.11 15.03 1.29
CA GLY A 36 -3.47 15.84 0.25
C GLY A 36 -2.28 15.17 -0.43
N GLY A 37 -2.12 13.85 -0.22
CA GLY A 37 -1.07 13.06 -0.85
C GLY A 37 -1.51 12.41 -2.15
N THR A 38 -0.58 11.76 -2.85
CA THR A 38 -0.87 11.04 -4.09
C THR A 38 -0.07 9.75 -4.16
N LEU A 39 -0.74 8.65 -4.51
CA LEU A 39 -0.05 7.38 -4.76
C LEU A 39 0.59 7.44 -6.16
N VAL A 40 1.92 7.33 -6.19
CA VAL A 40 2.71 7.32 -7.42
C VAL A 40 2.92 5.89 -7.93
N GLY A 41 3.00 4.91 -7.02
CA GLY A 41 3.16 3.52 -7.43
C GLY A 41 2.87 2.50 -6.33
N PHE A 42 2.42 1.33 -6.78
CA PHE A 42 2.14 0.15 -5.95
C PHE A 42 2.79 -1.06 -6.60
N TYR A 43 3.66 -1.76 -5.88
CA TYR A 43 4.46 -2.84 -6.42
C TYR A 43 4.49 -4.01 -5.44
N MET A 44 4.02 -5.18 -5.88
CA MET A 44 4.29 -6.42 -5.15
C MET A 44 5.73 -6.83 -5.36
N THR A 45 6.38 -7.24 -4.29
CA THR A 45 7.80 -7.59 -4.31
C THR A 45 8.02 -9.07 -3.99
N MET A 46 9.10 -9.62 -4.53
CA MET A 46 9.62 -10.92 -4.11
C MET A 46 10.83 -10.65 -3.20
N GLY A 47 10.88 -11.25 -2.00
CA GLY A 47 12.02 -11.12 -1.09
C GLY A 47 11.62 -10.81 0.35
N GLU A 48 12.32 -9.88 0.98
CA GLU A 48 12.15 -9.53 2.41
C GLU A 48 10.82 -8.84 2.73
N TYR A 49 10.24 -8.16 1.73
CA TYR A 49 8.97 -7.46 1.85
C TYR A 49 7.97 -8.00 0.83
N ASP A 50 6.70 -7.89 1.16
CA ASP A 50 5.59 -8.31 0.30
C ASP A 50 5.16 -7.22 -0.68
N LEU A 51 5.28 -5.95 -0.28
CA LEU A 51 4.83 -4.79 -1.04
C LEU A 51 5.75 -3.57 -0.82
N ALA A 52 5.89 -2.77 -1.87
CA ALA A 52 6.40 -1.41 -1.80
C ALA A 52 5.39 -0.41 -2.40
N THR A 53 5.20 0.74 -1.74
CA THR A 53 4.42 1.87 -2.27
C THR A 53 5.28 3.12 -2.38
N VAL A 54 4.96 3.97 -3.35
CA VAL A 54 5.57 5.29 -3.54
C VAL A 54 4.46 6.32 -3.46
N ALA A 55 4.61 7.31 -2.59
CA ALA A 55 3.63 8.39 -2.41
C ALA A 55 4.31 9.76 -2.28
N GLU A 56 3.58 10.80 -2.65
CA GLU A 56 3.97 12.21 -2.54
C GLU A 56 3.01 13.00 -1.66
#